data_AF-A0A078ASA4-F1
#
_entry.id   AF-A0A078ASA4-F1
#
_cell.length_a   1.000
_cell.length_b   1.000
_cell.length_c   1.000
_cell.angle_alpha   90.00
_cell.angle_beta   90.00
_cell.angle_gamma   90.00
#
_symmetry.space_group_name_H-M   'P 1'
#
loop_
_entity.id
_entity.type
_entity.pdbx_description
1 polymer ?
#
loop_
_entity_poly.entity_id
_entity_poly.type
_entity_poly.pdbx_seq_one_letter_code
_entity_poly.pdbx_strand_id
1 'polypeptide(L)'
;MIKLKMQYLIIQAVQQVTDDDEVVSLEYVNKKADSLLRWANTLDKQIFSEKQLRKNLLKIKMNDKDIDILITHMRFKNLLKQTEVIINGQKTNLIKLNTYQTKEDMSITDKEKATFVLQQNIEQIDDKIDQLHLKIEKINQDVQKSIKMKSTKNGIVLLSQRKKLVAFWERLTTQKHLLEDQLMNIEELQSQSVIYDALNLAEQAGKSLNKDIDQYEDLFDKMEEQQQNQRQINEFIQEKSSMSKDEEASILKELEELEAGNVIEELNYNPLPVKEPAFEKEKSKQDQLDQELELLEQQLAELNVVGDDSSQQTEASLNRNNQEESKEQIGLERRKTLVYN
;
A
#
# COMPACT_ATOMS: atom_id res chain seq x y z
N MET A 1 -40.36 0.26 -27.61
CA MET A 1 -41.26 -0.28 -26.55
C MET A 1 -40.53 -0.60 -25.24
N ILE A 2 -39.40 -1.31 -25.26
CA ILE A 2 -38.64 -1.69 -24.04
C ILE A 2 -38.14 -0.46 -23.24
N LYS A 3 -37.65 0.59 -23.92
CA LYS A 3 -37.22 1.86 -23.28
C LYS A 3 -38.34 2.57 -22.49
N LEU A 4 -39.55 2.63 -23.05
CA LEU A 4 -40.72 3.25 -22.41
C LEU A 4 -41.21 2.44 -21.20
N LYS A 5 -41.15 1.11 -21.28
CA LYS A 5 -41.53 0.22 -20.19
C LYS A 5 -40.54 0.29 -19.01
N MET A 6 -39.25 0.47 -19.29
CA MET A 6 -38.23 0.74 -18.25
C MET A 6 -38.39 2.13 -17.63
N GLN A 7 -38.66 3.18 -18.42
CA GLN A 7 -38.97 4.51 -17.87
C GLN A 7 -40.17 4.48 -16.91
N TYR A 8 -41.22 3.74 -17.28
CA TYR A 8 -42.39 3.58 -16.43
C TYR A 8 -42.09 2.79 -15.15
N LEU A 9 -41.27 1.74 -15.21
CA LEU A 9 -40.81 1.01 -14.03
C LEU A 9 -39.93 1.84 -13.10
N ILE A 10 -39.10 2.75 -13.64
CA ILE A 10 -38.31 3.69 -12.83
C ILE A 10 -39.22 4.73 -12.18
N ILE A 11 -40.20 5.27 -12.92
CA ILE A 11 -41.20 6.20 -12.36
C ILE A 11 -41.99 5.50 -11.24
N GLN A 12 -42.39 4.24 -11.42
CA GLN A 12 -43.06 3.46 -10.38
C GLN A 12 -42.15 3.10 -9.21
N ALA A 13 -40.87 2.80 -9.44
CA ALA A 13 -39.89 2.55 -8.37
C ALA A 13 -39.54 3.82 -7.58
N VAL A 14 -39.60 4.99 -8.22
CA VAL A 14 -39.46 6.31 -7.57
C VAL A 14 -40.76 6.71 -6.86
N GLN A 15 -41.91 6.18 -7.28
CA GLN A 15 -43.23 6.47 -6.70
C GLN A 15 -43.70 5.45 -5.65
N GLN A 16 -43.01 4.31 -5.47
CA GLN A 16 -43.38 3.31 -4.48
C GLN A 16 -42.33 3.23 -3.36
N VAL A 17 -42.77 3.68 -2.18
CA VAL A 17 -42.30 3.40 -0.82
C VAL A 17 -41.29 4.39 -0.23
N THR A 18 -41.81 5.33 0.56
CA THR A 18 -41.54 5.45 2.01
C THR A 18 -42.65 6.27 2.67
N ASP A 19 -43.26 5.79 3.76
CA ASP A 19 -44.26 6.52 4.57
C ASP A 19 -43.77 7.85 5.20
N ASP A 20 -42.54 8.31 4.86
CA ASP A 20 -41.94 9.62 5.15
C ASP A 20 -41.71 10.40 3.83
N ASP A 21 -42.72 10.39 2.96
CA ASP A 21 -42.73 10.79 1.53
C ASP A 21 -42.20 12.22 1.23
N GLU A 22 -40.88 12.39 1.13
CA GLU A 22 -40.31 13.38 0.21
C GLU A 22 -40.11 12.71 -1.16
N VAL A 23 -41.06 12.94 -2.08
CA VAL A 23 -40.85 12.64 -3.50
C VAL A 23 -39.60 13.40 -3.95
N VAL A 24 -38.49 12.67 -4.15
CA VAL A 24 -37.25 13.26 -4.63
C VAL A 24 -37.50 13.76 -6.05
N SER A 25 -37.57 15.09 -6.21
CA SER A 25 -37.85 15.67 -7.53
C SER A 25 -36.75 15.30 -8.52
N LEU A 26 -37.13 14.96 -9.74
CA LEU A 26 -36.18 14.64 -10.82
C LEU A 26 -35.17 15.79 -11.03
N GLU A 27 -35.62 17.02 -10.83
CA GLU A 27 -34.79 18.22 -10.86
C GLU A 27 -33.71 18.21 -9.76
N TYR A 28 -34.06 17.81 -8.54
CA TYR A 28 -33.09 17.63 -7.46
C TYR A 28 -32.04 16.57 -7.80
N VAL A 29 -32.47 15.38 -8.29
CA VAL A 29 -31.53 14.31 -8.68
C VAL A 29 -30.61 14.77 -9.81
N ASN A 30 -31.12 15.49 -10.82
CA ASN A 30 -30.31 16.07 -11.89
C ASN A 30 -29.28 17.06 -11.36
N LYS A 31 -29.70 17.99 -10.49
CA LYS A 31 -28.81 18.98 -9.87
C LYS A 31 -27.70 18.30 -9.06
N LYS A 32 -28.02 17.22 -8.34
CA LYS A 32 -27.03 16.41 -7.60
C LYS A 32 -26.10 15.64 -8.53
N ALA A 33 -26.60 15.06 -9.62
CA ALA A 33 -25.76 14.42 -10.63
C ALA A 33 -24.76 15.42 -11.25
N ASP A 34 -25.22 16.60 -11.64
CA ASP A 34 -24.35 17.66 -12.19
C ASP A 34 -23.32 18.13 -11.16
N SER A 35 -23.71 18.23 -9.88
CA SER A 35 -22.78 18.59 -8.80
C SER A 35 -21.70 17.52 -8.61
N LEU A 36 -22.08 16.23 -8.67
CA LEU A 36 -21.15 15.12 -8.57
C LEU A 36 -20.18 15.08 -9.76
N LEU A 37 -20.66 15.32 -10.98
CA LEU A 37 -19.81 15.40 -12.17
C LEU A 37 -18.83 16.57 -12.09
N ARG A 38 -19.27 17.74 -11.63
CA ARG A 38 -18.37 18.88 -11.39
C ARG A 38 -17.31 18.56 -10.34
N TRP A 39 -17.70 17.91 -9.25
CA TRP A 39 -16.76 17.47 -8.21
C TRP A 39 -15.75 16.45 -8.74
N ALA A 40 -16.19 15.46 -9.53
CA ALA A 40 -15.30 14.49 -10.15
C ALA A 40 -14.26 15.18 -11.06
N ASN A 41 -14.71 16.17 -11.85
CA ASN A 41 -13.81 16.97 -12.69
C ASN A 41 -12.78 17.76 -11.87
N THR A 42 -13.14 18.29 -10.71
CA THR A 42 -12.17 19.03 -9.87
C THR A 42 -11.07 18.14 -9.29
N LEU A 43 -11.31 16.83 -9.20
CA LEU A 43 -10.32 15.87 -8.71
C LEU A 43 -9.45 15.29 -9.82
N ASP A 44 -9.74 15.61 -11.09
CA ASP A 44 -9.16 14.95 -12.27
C ASP A 44 -9.23 13.40 -12.17
N LYS A 45 -10.28 12.90 -11.51
CA LYS A 45 -10.51 11.48 -11.26
C LYS A 45 -11.87 11.11 -11.80
N GLN A 46 -11.88 10.19 -12.76
CA GLN A 46 -13.11 9.70 -13.37
C GLN A 46 -13.56 8.36 -12.80
N ILE A 47 -12.66 7.65 -12.11
CA ILE A 47 -12.86 6.27 -11.66
C ILE A 47 -12.81 6.20 -10.15
N PHE A 48 -13.82 5.53 -9.58
CA PHE A 48 -13.97 5.36 -8.14
C PHE A 48 -14.44 3.95 -7.83
N SER A 49 -14.11 3.42 -6.65
CA SER A 49 -14.94 2.34 -6.10
C SER A 49 -16.30 2.91 -5.69
N GLU A 50 -17.34 2.08 -5.78
CA GLU A 50 -18.66 2.41 -5.26
C GLU A 50 -18.59 2.81 -3.77
N LYS A 51 -17.75 2.15 -2.98
CA LYS A 51 -17.52 2.46 -1.57
C LYS A 51 -16.93 3.87 -1.37
N GLN A 52 -15.92 4.25 -2.16
CA GLN A 52 -15.35 5.60 -2.11
C GLN A 52 -16.35 6.66 -2.56
N LEU A 53 -17.08 6.40 -3.64
CA LEU A 53 -18.12 7.30 -4.13
C LEU A 53 -19.19 7.54 -3.06
N ARG A 54 -19.71 6.48 -2.45
CA ARG A 54 -20.65 6.55 -1.32
C ARG A 54 -20.07 7.35 -0.15
N LYS A 55 -18.84 7.05 0.28
CA LYS A 55 -18.17 7.78 1.37
C LYS A 55 -18.07 9.28 1.08
N ASN A 56 -17.78 9.67 -0.16
CA ASN A 56 -17.72 11.07 -0.56
C ASN A 56 -19.11 11.72 -0.66
N LEU A 57 -20.12 10.98 -1.10
CA LEU A 57 -21.52 11.45 -1.11
C LEU A 57 -22.10 11.59 0.30
N LEU A 58 -21.70 10.75 1.25
CA LEU A 58 -22.06 10.88 2.67
C LEU A 58 -21.47 12.15 3.30
N LYS A 59 -20.25 12.56 2.91
CA LYS A 59 -19.63 13.81 3.39
C LYS A 59 -20.43 15.05 2.97
N ILE A 60 -21.15 15.00 1.86
CA ILE A 60 -22.07 16.08 1.42
C ILE A 60 -23.50 15.92 1.98
N LYS A 61 -23.66 15.10 3.03
CA LYS A 61 -24.93 14.84 3.74
C LYS A 61 -26.03 14.25 2.84
N MET A 62 -25.66 13.40 1.89
CA MET A 62 -26.63 12.66 1.09
C MET A 62 -27.00 11.36 1.82
N ASN A 63 -28.29 11.03 1.88
CA ASN A 63 -28.75 9.78 2.49
C ASN A 63 -28.43 8.58 1.60
N ASP A 64 -28.25 7.38 2.18
CA ASP A 64 -27.91 6.17 1.41
C ASP A 64 -28.95 5.84 0.32
N LYS A 65 -30.24 6.03 0.62
CA LYS A 65 -31.34 5.86 -0.35
C LYS A 65 -31.22 6.83 -1.53
N ASP A 66 -30.89 8.09 -1.26
CA ASP A 66 -30.71 9.10 -2.30
C ASP A 66 -29.51 8.77 -3.18
N ILE A 67 -28.44 8.22 -2.58
CA ILE A 67 -27.26 7.77 -3.31
C ILE A 67 -27.62 6.63 -4.28
N ASP A 68 -28.43 5.67 -3.86
CA ASP A 68 -28.90 4.57 -4.72
C ASP A 68 -29.75 5.07 -5.89
N ILE A 69 -30.66 6.02 -5.62
CA ILE A 69 -31.47 6.68 -6.64
C ILE A 69 -30.56 7.44 -7.62
N LEU A 70 -29.58 8.20 -7.11
CA LEU A 70 -28.64 8.96 -7.92
C LEU A 70 -27.81 8.05 -8.83
N ILE A 71 -27.22 6.97 -8.30
CA ILE A 71 -26.42 6.01 -9.07
C ILE A 71 -27.27 5.37 -10.16
N THR A 72 -28.49 4.93 -9.82
CA THR A 72 -29.43 4.32 -10.78
C THR A 72 -29.81 5.31 -11.88
N HIS A 73 -30.10 6.55 -11.52
CA HIS A 73 -30.43 7.62 -12.47
C HIS A 73 -29.27 7.96 -13.40
N MET A 74 -28.04 8.09 -12.86
CA MET A 74 -26.85 8.36 -13.66
C MET A 74 -26.54 7.21 -14.63
N ARG A 75 -26.74 5.96 -14.19
CA ARG A 75 -26.60 4.79 -15.05
C ARG A 75 -27.61 4.81 -16.20
N PHE A 76 -28.87 5.14 -15.90
CA PHE A 76 -29.92 5.26 -16.93
C PHE A 76 -29.62 6.35 -17.96
N LYS A 77 -29.03 7.47 -17.52
CA LYS A 77 -28.61 8.58 -18.40
C LYS A 77 -27.29 8.34 -19.13
N ASN A 78 -26.64 7.19 -18.98
CA ASN A 78 -25.28 6.94 -19.48
C ASN A 78 -24.26 8.00 -19.00
N LEU A 79 -24.44 8.50 -17.77
CA LEU A 79 -23.47 9.36 -17.09
C LEU A 79 -22.53 8.55 -16.19
N LEU A 80 -22.82 7.27 -16.00
CA LEU A 80 -22.10 6.37 -15.12
C LEU A 80 -22.01 4.98 -15.77
N LYS A 81 -20.81 4.41 -15.84
CA LYS A 81 -20.58 3.00 -16.15
C LYS A 81 -20.09 2.28 -14.89
N GLN A 82 -20.57 1.06 -14.68
CA GLN A 82 -20.16 0.21 -13.58
C GLN A 82 -19.66 -1.12 -14.11
N THR A 83 -18.53 -1.58 -13.57
CA THR A 83 -17.93 -2.90 -13.81
C THR A 83 -17.52 -3.51 -12.48
N GLU A 84 -17.68 -4.82 -12.33
CA GLU A 84 -17.18 -5.56 -11.17
C GLU A 84 -15.69 -5.87 -11.38
N VAL A 85 -14.88 -5.60 -10.36
CA VAL A 85 -13.45 -5.92 -10.31
C VAL A 85 -13.16 -6.66 -9.01
N ILE A 86 -12.27 -7.65 -9.04
CA ILE A 86 -11.86 -8.37 -7.84
C ILE A 86 -10.62 -7.68 -7.28
N ILE A 87 -10.72 -7.19 -6.04
CA ILE A 87 -9.62 -6.59 -5.29
C ILE A 87 -9.48 -7.40 -4.02
N ASN A 88 -8.32 -8.05 -3.86
CA ASN A 88 -7.97 -8.83 -2.66
C ASN A 88 -8.95 -9.97 -2.38
N GLY A 89 -9.45 -10.61 -3.45
CA GLY A 89 -10.47 -11.65 -3.38
C GLY A 89 -11.89 -11.14 -3.11
N GLN A 90 -12.08 -9.83 -2.92
CA GLN A 90 -13.38 -9.21 -2.73
C GLN A 90 -13.87 -8.56 -4.03
N LYS A 91 -15.13 -8.82 -4.36
CA LYS A 91 -15.82 -8.17 -5.48
C LYS A 91 -16.09 -6.71 -5.13
N THR A 92 -15.49 -5.81 -5.89
CA THR A 92 -15.66 -4.36 -5.75
C THR A 92 -16.25 -3.80 -7.04
N ASN A 93 -17.29 -2.97 -6.91
CA ASN A 93 -17.86 -2.25 -8.04
C ASN A 93 -17.02 -1.02 -8.36
N LEU A 94 -16.44 -1.00 -9.55
CA LEU A 94 -15.71 0.12 -10.11
C LEU A 94 -16.67 0.96 -10.95
N ILE A 95 -16.67 2.25 -10.70
CA ILE A 95 -17.58 3.23 -11.29
C ILE A 95 -16.75 4.25 -12.07
N LYS A 96 -17.03 4.37 -13.37
CA LYS A 96 -16.51 5.44 -14.25
C LYS A 96 -17.60 6.47 -14.49
N LEU A 97 -17.30 7.73 -14.19
CA LEU A 97 -18.19 8.88 -14.39
C LEU A 97 -17.89 9.56 -15.73
N ASN A 98 -18.94 9.85 -16.49
CA ASN A 98 -18.83 10.58 -17.76
C ASN A 98 -18.59 12.06 -17.48
N THR A 99 -17.35 12.52 -17.64
CA THR A 99 -17.02 13.94 -17.44
C THR A 99 -17.26 14.72 -18.72
N TYR A 100 -17.77 15.95 -18.62
CA TYR A 100 -18.08 16.80 -19.80
C TYR A 100 -16.88 17.06 -20.72
N GLN A 101 -15.65 16.80 -20.27
CA GLN A 101 -14.42 17.12 -20.98
C GLN A 101 -13.92 15.97 -21.86
N THR A 102 -14.30 14.72 -21.56
CA THR A 102 -13.85 13.56 -22.33
C THR A 102 -14.98 13.06 -23.22
N LYS A 103 -14.84 13.23 -24.54
CA LYS A 103 -15.67 12.53 -25.53
C LYS A 103 -15.29 11.04 -25.67
N GLU A 104 -14.56 10.51 -24.70
CA GLU A 104 -14.07 9.15 -24.73
C GLU A 104 -15.20 8.15 -24.53
N ASP A 105 -14.97 6.94 -25.02
CA ASP A 105 -15.88 5.84 -24.80
C ASP A 105 -16.02 5.57 -23.29
N MET A 106 -17.28 5.53 -22.83
CA MET A 106 -17.68 5.18 -21.46
C MET A 106 -17.36 3.72 -21.07
N SER A 107 -16.53 3.03 -21.84
CA SER A 107 -15.97 1.74 -21.46
C SER A 107 -14.85 1.94 -20.45
N ILE A 108 -14.85 1.08 -19.42
CA ILE A 108 -13.73 0.93 -18.50
C ILE A 108 -12.72 0.02 -19.17
N THR A 109 -11.59 0.58 -19.57
CA THR A 109 -10.48 -0.13 -20.19
C THR A 109 -9.74 -1.00 -19.17
N ASP A 110 -8.98 -1.99 -19.64
CA ASP A 110 -8.20 -2.84 -18.72
C ASP A 110 -7.03 -2.07 -18.08
N LYS A 111 -6.46 -1.07 -18.79
CA LYS A 111 -5.50 -0.11 -18.22
C LYS A 111 -6.08 0.57 -16.99
N GLU A 112 -7.28 1.15 -17.13
CA GLU A 112 -7.97 1.84 -16.04
C GLU A 112 -8.29 0.92 -14.85
N LYS A 113 -8.65 -0.34 -15.12
CA LYS A 113 -8.84 -1.33 -14.04
C LYS A 113 -7.53 -1.58 -13.32
N ALA A 114 -6.44 -1.82 -14.06
CA ALA A 114 -5.12 -2.09 -13.48
C ALA A 114 -4.63 -0.91 -12.63
N THR A 115 -4.69 0.31 -13.16
CA THR A 115 -4.39 1.55 -12.45
C THR A 115 -5.21 1.66 -11.16
N PHE A 116 -6.51 1.41 -11.22
CA PHE A 116 -7.37 1.48 -10.03
C PHE A 116 -7.02 0.43 -8.97
N VAL A 117 -6.80 -0.82 -9.38
CA VAL A 117 -6.45 -1.92 -8.46
C VAL A 117 -5.10 -1.63 -7.80
N LEU A 118 -4.09 -1.18 -8.56
CA LEU A 118 -2.80 -0.77 -8.02
C LEU A 118 -2.93 0.37 -7.01
N GLN A 119 -3.66 1.43 -7.36
CA GLN A 119 -3.89 2.55 -6.44
C GLN A 119 -4.58 2.11 -5.15
N GLN A 120 -5.57 1.21 -5.22
CA GLN A 120 -6.20 0.65 -4.03
C GLN A 120 -5.26 -0.18 -3.16
N ASN A 121 -4.35 -0.94 -3.77
CA ASN A 121 -3.36 -1.70 -3.02
C ASN A 121 -2.32 -0.79 -2.36
N ILE A 122 -1.87 0.27 -3.06
CA ILE A 122 -0.97 1.28 -2.51
C ILE A 122 -1.63 1.97 -1.30
N GLU A 123 -2.89 2.41 -1.42
CA GLU A 123 -3.65 3.03 -0.32
C GLU A 123 -3.74 2.10 0.90
N GLN A 124 -3.95 0.80 0.68
CA GLN A 124 -3.99 -0.18 1.77
C GLN A 124 -2.61 -0.44 2.39
N ILE A 125 -1.55 -0.46 1.59
CA ILE A 125 -0.18 -0.58 2.12
C ILE A 125 0.15 0.64 2.96
N ASP A 126 -0.21 1.85 2.52
CA ASP A 126 -0.04 3.09 3.28
C ASP A 126 -0.75 3.04 4.64
N ASP A 127 -2.02 2.65 4.66
CA ASP A 127 -2.77 2.48 5.91
C ASP A 127 -2.10 1.48 6.87
N LYS A 128 -1.48 0.42 6.33
CA LYS A 128 -0.75 -0.59 7.12
C LYS A 128 0.60 -0.08 7.62
N ILE A 129 1.33 0.66 6.78
CA ILE A 129 2.58 1.33 7.10
C ILE A 129 2.36 2.29 8.28
N ASP A 130 1.31 3.12 8.23
CA ASP A 130 0.95 4.05 9.30
C ASP A 130 0.62 3.31 10.61
N GLN A 131 -0.16 2.23 10.53
CA GLN A 131 -0.47 1.40 11.70
C GLN A 131 0.77 0.76 12.32
N LEU A 132 1.72 0.29 11.50
CA LEU A 132 2.98 -0.27 11.98
C LEU A 132 3.86 0.79 12.61
N HIS A 133 3.93 1.98 12.01
CA HIS A 133 4.68 3.11 12.54
C HIS A 133 4.22 3.45 13.96
N LEU A 134 2.90 3.61 14.16
CA LEU A 134 2.32 3.85 15.49
C LEU A 134 2.60 2.72 16.50
N LYS A 135 2.60 1.46 16.05
CA LYS A 135 2.96 0.31 16.90
C LYS A 135 4.43 0.31 17.28
N ILE A 136 5.32 0.64 16.34
CA ILE A 136 6.76 0.75 16.57
C ILE A 136 7.05 1.87 17.57
N GLU A 137 6.41 3.04 17.43
CA GLU A 137 6.52 4.14 18.39
C GLU A 137 6.08 3.74 19.80
N LYS A 138 4.95 3.03 19.92
CA LYS A 138 4.47 2.53 21.21
C LYS A 138 5.46 1.55 21.85
N ILE A 139 5.98 0.59 21.07
CA ILE A 139 6.99 -0.36 21.57
C ILE A 139 8.27 0.36 21.96
N ASN A 140 8.71 1.38 21.22
CA ASN A 140 9.85 2.21 21.60
C ASN A 140 9.63 2.86 22.99
N GLN A 141 8.44 3.40 23.26
CA GLN A 141 8.12 3.94 24.57
C GLN A 141 8.16 2.86 25.67
N ASP A 142 7.66 1.66 25.38
CA ASP A 142 7.65 0.56 26.35
C ASP A 142 9.05 -0.03 26.61
N VAL A 143 9.91 -0.08 25.58
CA VAL A 143 11.35 -0.40 25.72
C VAL A 143 12.01 0.61 26.67
N GLN A 144 11.77 1.91 26.45
CA GLN A 144 12.32 2.97 27.31
C GLN A 144 11.84 2.84 28.77
N LYS A 145 10.57 2.47 29.00
CA LYS A 145 10.06 2.17 30.35
C LYS A 145 10.75 0.95 30.95
N SER A 146 10.92 -0.13 30.18
CA SER A 146 11.58 -1.36 30.66
C SER A 146 13.04 -1.12 31.06
N ILE A 147 13.75 -0.28 30.31
CA ILE A 147 15.13 0.15 30.64
C ILE A 147 15.13 0.93 31.95
N LYS A 148 14.22 1.90 32.13
CA LYS A 148 14.08 2.66 33.39
C LYS A 148 13.76 1.78 34.59
N MET A 149 12.96 0.73 34.38
CA MET A 149 12.61 -0.27 35.40
C MET A 149 13.70 -1.33 35.62
N LYS A 150 14.84 -1.24 34.91
CA LYS A 150 15.94 -2.23 34.94
C LYS A 150 15.49 -3.68 34.66
N SER A 151 14.39 -3.85 33.93
CA SER A 151 13.91 -5.17 33.54
C SER A 151 14.55 -5.59 32.22
N THR A 152 15.70 -6.26 32.31
CA THR A 152 16.51 -6.66 31.16
C THR A 152 15.79 -7.70 30.28
N LYS A 153 15.18 -8.72 30.88
CA LYS A 153 14.45 -9.77 30.16
C LYS A 153 13.28 -9.20 29.34
N ASN A 154 12.49 -8.30 29.93
CA ASN A 154 11.37 -7.67 29.23
C ASN A 154 11.86 -6.72 28.13
N GLY A 155 12.96 -6.00 28.37
CA GLY A 155 13.58 -5.11 27.37
C GLY A 155 14.02 -5.88 26.12
N ILE A 156 14.65 -7.05 26.29
CA ILE A 156 15.10 -7.91 25.17
C ILE A 156 13.92 -8.41 24.33
N VAL A 157 12.83 -8.85 24.97
CA VAL A 157 11.63 -9.31 24.26
C VAL A 157 11.00 -8.18 23.43
N LEU A 158 10.85 -6.98 24.02
CA LEU A 158 10.30 -5.82 23.34
C LEU A 158 11.19 -5.34 22.18
N LEU A 159 12.51 -5.40 22.34
CA LEU A 159 13.47 -5.07 21.26
C LEU A 159 13.39 -6.08 20.11
N SER A 160 13.26 -7.37 20.41
CA SER A 160 13.05 -8.40 19.38
C SER A 160 11.75 -8.15 18.61
N GLN A 161 10.66 -7.85 19.31
CA GLN A 161 9.39 -7.50 18.69
C GLN A 161 9.49 -6.24 17.83
N ARG A 162 10.20 -5.21 18.31
CA ARG A 162 10.48 -4.00 17.51
C ARG A 162 11.21 -4.34 16.22
N LYS A 163 12.28 -5.13 16.29
CA LYS A 163 13.08 -5.51 15.11
C LYS A 163 12.23 -6.22 14.06
N LYS A 164 11.34 -7.13 14.48
CA LYS A 164 10.40 -7.81 13.57
C LYS A 164 9.44 -6.83 12.90
N LEU A 165 8.89 -5.88 13.64
CA LEU A 165 7.97 -4.88 13.08
C LEU A 165 8.66 -3.90 12.14
N VAL A 166 9.89 -3.48 12.44
CA VAL A 166 10.70 -2.63 11.55
C VAL A 166 11.00 -3.35 10.24
N ALA A 167 11.46 -4.61 10.31
CA ALA A 167 11.70 -5.40 9.10
C ALA A 167 10.42 -5.58 8.26
N PHE A 168 9.27 -5.77 8.91
CA PHE A 168 7.98 -5.86 8.21
C PHE A 168 7.55 -4.52 7.59
N TRP A 169 7.79 -3.41 8.27
CA TRP A 169 7.55 -2.06 7.76
C TRP A 169 8.42 -1.77 6.52
N GLU A 170 9.72 -2.08 6.58
CA GLU A 170 10.63 -1.92 5.43
C GLU A 170 10.16 -2.71 4.22
N ARG A 171 9.73 -3.97 4.43
CA ARG A 171 9.18 -4.82 3.36
C ARG A 171 7.93 -4.23 2.71
N LEU A 172 6.98 -3.72 3.50
CA LEU A 172 5.79 -3.07 2.95
C LEU A 172 6.15 -1.79 2.18
N THR A 173 7.13 -1.03 2.65
CA THR A 173 7.62 0.16 1.92
C THR A 173 8.26 -0.21 0.59
N THR A 174 9.08 -1.27 0.54
CA THR A 174 9.62 -1.79 -0.73
C THR A 174 8.51 -2.27 -1.67
N GLN A 175 7.52 -2.98 -1.15
CA GLN A 175 6.36 -3.45 -1.93
C GLN A 175 5.55 -2.28 -2.49
N LYS A 176 5.36 -1.22 -1.70
CA LYS A 176 4.70 0.02 -2.15
C LYS A 176 5.45 0.61 -3.34
N HIS A 177 6.75 0.83 -3.22
CA HIS A 177 7.56 1.39 -4.30
C HIS A 177 7.47 0.56 -5.58
N LEU A 178 7.50 -0.77 -5.47
CA LEU A 178 7.33 -1.64 -6.64
C LEU A 178 5.97 -1.43 -7.33
N LEU A 179 4.88 -1.26 -6.57
CA LEU A 179 3.56 -0.98 -7.13
C LEU A 179 3.45 0.43 -7.72
N GLU A 180 4.13 1.42 -7.13
CA GLU A 180 4.23 2.78 -7.67
C GLU A 180 4.98 2.78 -9.01
N ASP A 181 6.09 2.04 -9.11
CA ASP A 181 6.82 1.85 -10.36
C ASP A 181 5.94 1.17 -11.42
N GLN A 182 5.14 0.17 -11.06
CA GLN A 182 4.18 -0.44 -11.98
C GLN A 182 3.11 0.54 -12.45
N LEU A 183 2.63 1.37 -11.54
CA LEU A 183 1.62 2.37 -11.86
C LEU A 183 2.16 3.35 -12.91
N MET A 184 3.39 3.84 -12.70
CA MET A 184 4.10 4.70 -13.65
C MET A 184 4.31 3.98 -15.00
N ASN A 185 4.75 2.72 -14.99
CA ASN A 185 4.94 1.93 -16.21
C ASN A 185 3.63 1.73 -16.99
N ILE A 186 2.49 1.54 -16.34
CA ILE A 186 1.17 1.44 -17.01
C ILE A 186 0.74 2.79 -17.58
N GLU A 187 1.05 3.88 -16.88
CA GLU A 187 0.73 5.23 -17.34
C GLU A 187 1.49 5.55 -18.63
N GLU A 188 2.78 5.18 -18.70
CA GLU A 188 3.66 5.36 -19.85
C GLU A 188 3.41 4.37 -20.99
N LEU A 189 3.26 3.07 -20.68
CA LEU A 189 3.18 2.00 -21.67
C LEU A 189 1.72 1.61 -21.92
N GLN A 190 1.25 1.76 -23.16
CA GLN A 190 -0.05 1.25 -23.60
C GLN A 190 -0.05 -0.27 -23.89
N SER A 191 1.05 -0.96 -23.61
CA SER A 191 1.18 -2.39 -23.92
C SER A 191 0.28 -3.23 -23.03
N GLN A 192 -0.54 -4.08 -23.65
CA GLN A 192 -1.43 -4.99 -22.93
C GLN A 192 -0.67 -5.97 -22.03
N SER A 193 0.56 -6.36 -22.37
CA SER A 193 1.37 -7.25 -21.54
C SER A 193 1.68 -6.63 -20.17
N VAL A 194 2.07 -5.35 -20.17
CA VAL A 194 2.40 -4.61 -18.94
C VAL A 194 1.18 -4.50 -18.03
N ILE A 195 0.00 -4.31 -18.62
CA ILE A 195 -1.28 -4.24 -17.89
C ILE A 195 -1.59 -5.59 -17.21
N TYR A 196 -1.38 -6.72 -17.89
CA TYR A 196 -1.60 -8.05 -17.31
C TYR A 196 -0.60 -8.38 -16.20
N ASP A 197 0.68 -8.07 -16.39
CA ASP A 197 1.72 -8.31 -15.39
C ASP A 197 1.46 -7.48 -14.13
N ALA A 198 1.09 -6.21 -14.31
CA ALA A 198 0.70 -5.35 -13.22
C ALA A 198 -0.55 -5.83 -12.47
N LEU A 199 -1.58 -6.32 -13.18
CA LEU A 199 -2.77 -6.91 -12.55
C LEU A 199 -2.42 -8.15 -11.73
N ASN A 200 -1.55 -9.02 -12.25
CA ASN A 200 -1.09 -10.21 -11.54
C ASN A 200 -0.31 -9.84 -10.28
N LEU A 201 0.62 -8.87 -10.38
CA LEU A 201 1.38 -8.36 -9.23
C LEU A 201 0.44 -7.73 -8.20
N ALA A 202 -0.55 -6.95 -8.64
CA ALA A 202 -1.53 -6.32 -7.77
C ALA A 202 -2.40 -7.37 -7.04
N GLU A 203 -2.81 -8.44 -7.72
CA GLU A 203 -3.57 -9.51 -7.09
C GLU A 203 -2.71 -10.25 -6.03
N GLN A 204 -1.43 -10.48 -6.32
CA GLN A 204 -0.50 -11.08 -5.37
C GLN A 204 -0.28 -10.18 -4.15
N ALA A 205 -0.02 -8.89 -4.37
CA ALA A 205 0.13 -7.88 -3.34
C ALA A 205 -1.13 -7.77 -2.44
N GLY A 206 -2.30 -7.85 -3.08
CA GLY A 206 -3.58 -7.86 -2.41
C GLY A 206 -3.79 -9.07 -1.48
N LYS A 207 -3.31 -10.23 -1.91
CA LYS A 207 -3.35 -11.46 -1.11
C LYS A 207 -2.37 -11.42 0.06
N SER A 208 -1.19 -10.78 -0.08
CA SER A 208 -0.27 -10.63 1.05
C SER A 208 -0.87 -9.84 2.18
N LEU A 209 -1.50 -8.69 1.90
CA LEU A 209 -1.98 -7.75 2.92
C LEU A 209 -2.96 -8.36 3.93
N ASN A 210 -3.62 -9.46 3.55
CA ASN A 210 -4.56 -10.20 4.40
C ASN A 210 -3.96 -11.38 5.15
N LYS A 211 -2.69 -11.75 4.89
CA LYS A 211 -1.99 -12.82 5.60
C LYS A 211 -1.31 -12.31 6.87
N ASP A 212 -1.08 -13.23 7.81
CA ASP A 212 -0.32 -12.97 9.03
C ASP A 212 1.18 -12.81 8.73
N ILE A 213 1.88 -12.03 9.56
CA ILE A 213 3.29 -11.60 9.38
C ILE A 213 4.24 -12.77 9.04
N ASP A 214 3.97 -13.97 9.57
CA ASP A 214 4.82 -15.15 9.39
C ASP A 214 4.61 -15.86 8.03
N GLN A 215 3.58 -15.50 7.25
CA GLN A 215 3.26 -16.12 5.95
C GLN A 215 3.71 -15.29 4.73
N TYR A 216 4.55 -14.27 4.93
CA TYR A 216 4.99 -13.35 3.88
C TYR A 216 6.28 -13.78 3.16
N GLU A 217 7.05 -14.74 3.69
CA GLU A 217 8.34 -15.16 3.10
C GLU A 217 8.16 -15.76 1.70
N ASP A 218 7.28 -16.76 1.54
CA ASP A 218 6.99 -17.39 0.23
C ASP A 218 6.46 -16.45 -0.85
N LEU A 219 5.92 -15.28 -0.47
CA LEU A 219 5.41 -14.31 -1.42
C LEU A 219 6.50 -13.30 -1.81
N PHE A 220 7.41 -12.97 -0.90
CA PHE A 220 8.52 -12.08 -1.20
C PHE A 220 9.44 -12.71 -2.24
N ASP A 221 9.72 -14.01 -2.11
CA ASP A 221 10.48 -14.77 -3.11
C ASP A 221 9.81 -14.69 -4.51
N LYS A 222 8.47 -14.74 -4.57
CA LYS A 222 7.71 -14.59 -5.82
C LYS A 222 7.72 -13.17 -6.36
N MET A 223 7.70 -12.16 -5.49
CA MET A 223 7.78 -10.76 -5.90
C MET A 223 9.18 -10.39 -6.40
N GLU A 224 10.23 -10.91 -5.77
CA GLU A 224 11.61 -10.73 -6.22
C GLU A 224 11.84 -11.43 -7.56
N GLU A 225 11.29 -12.65 -7.74
CA GLU A 225 11.25 -13.33 -9.04
C GLU A 225 10.51 -12.50 -10.10
N GLN A 226 9.34 -11.93 -9.77
CA GLN A 226 8.62 -11.05 -10.70
C GLN A 226 9.39 -9.76 -11.02
N GLN A 227 10.06 -9.15 -10.05
CA GLN A 227 10.90 -7.98 -10.28
C GLN A 227 12.07 -8.32 -11.21
N GLN A 228 12.70 -9.47 -11.02
CA GLN A 228 13.78 -9.93 -11.89
C GLN A 228 13.29 -10.21 -13.31
N ASN A 229 12.13 -10.85 -13.46
CA ASN A 229 11.49 -11.06 -14.75
C ASN A 229 11.15 -9.74 -15.45
N GLN A 230 10.71 -8.73 -14.68
CA GLN A 230 10.42 -7.43 -15.24
C GLN A 230 11.67 -6.67 -15.68
N ARG A 231 12.77 -6.77 -14.93
CA ARG A 231 14.07 -6.24 -15.37
C ARG A 231 14.49 -6.86 -16.70
N GLN A 232 14.34 -8.19 -16.85
CA GLN A 232 14.63 -8.87 -18.11
C GLN A 232 13.71 -8.42 -19.25
N ILE A 233 12.41 -8.19 -18.99
CA ILE A 233 11.48 -7.66 -20.00
C ILE A 233 11.88 -6.24 -20.39
N ASN A 234 12.21 -5.38 -19.44
CA ASN A 234 12.64 -4.01 -19.70
C ASN A 234 13.98 -3.98 -20.45
N GLU A 235 14.93 -4.84 -20.10
CA GLU A 235 16.18 -5.03 -20.83
C GLU A 235 15.93 -5.51 -22.27
N PHE A 236 15.02 -6.46 -22.48
CA PHE A 236 14.66 -6.94 -23.81
C PHE A 236 13.91 -5.87 -24.64
N ILE A 237 13.07 -5.05 -24.00
CA ILE A 237 12.40 -3.92 -24.65
C ILE A 237 13.43 -2.85 -25.01
N GLN A 238 14.38 -2.54 -24.12
CA GLN A 238 15.48 -1.61 -24.37
C GLN A 238 16.44 -2.11 -25.45
N GLU A 239 16.75 -3.40 -25.48
CA GLU A 239 17.56 -4.04 -26.54
C GLU A 239 16.86 -3.97 -27.90
N LYS A 240 15.52 -4.01 -27.92
CA LYS A 240 14.73 -3.80 -29.14
C LYS A 240 14.49 -2.33 -29.50
N SER A 241 14.55 -1.43 -28.54
CA SER A 241 14.42 0.02 -28.74
C SER A 241 15.78 0.72 -28.76
N SER A 242 16.87 -0.02 -28.97
CA SER A 242 18.21 0.53 -29.03
C SER A 242 18.24 1.66 -30.06
N MET A 243 18.32 2.90 -29.55
CA MET A 243 18.75 4.07 -30.32
C MET A 243 19.97 3.67 -31.14
N SER A 244 20.05 4.17 -32.38
CA SER A 244 21.25 3.95 -33.18
C SER A 244 22.46 4.40 -32.36
N LYS A 245 23.59 3.66 -32.43
CA LYS A 245 24.84 4.04 -31.76
C LYS A 245 25.28 5.48 -32.10
N ASP A 246 24.80 6.01 -33.23
CA ASP A 246 25.02 7.39 -33.67
C ASP A 246 24.29 8.43 -32.79
N GLU A 247 23.14 8.06 -32.26
CA GLU A 247 22.24 8.90 -31.45
C GLU A 247 22.74 8.97 -29.99
N GLU A 248 23.26 7.86 -29.46
CA GLU A 248 23.97 7.79 -28.17
C GLU A 248 25.28 8.61 -28.20
N ALA A 249 26.04 8.56 -29.30
CA ALA A 249 27.24 9.36 -29.48
C ALA A 249 26.95 10.87 -29.59
N SER A 250 25.81 11.26 -30.16
CA SER A 250 25.39 12.66 -30.22
C SER A 250 25.05 13.22 -28.84
N ILE A 251 24.38 12.44 -28.00
CA ILE A 251 23.99 12.85 -26.64
C ILE A 251 25.20 12.91 -25.71
N LEU A 252 26.13 11.95 -25.81
CA LEU A 252 27.38 11.98 -25.04
C LEU A 252 28.23 13.21 -25.38
N LYS A 253 28.23 13.63 -26.65
CA LYS A 253 28.93 14.84 -27.08
C LYS A 253 28.25 16.12 -26.56
N GLU A 254 26.93 16.16 -26.53
CA GLU A 254 26.16 17.29 -25.97
C GLU A 254 26.36 17.39 -24.43
N LEU A 255 26.52 16.25 -23.75
CA LEU A 255 26.86 16.19 -22.33
C LEU A 255 28.28 16.70 -22.04
N GLU A 256 29.27 16.30 -22.84
CA GLU A 256 30.66 16.81 -22.73
C GLU A 256 30.74 18.32 -23.02
N GLU A 257 29.94 18.84 -23.96
CA GLU A 257 29.89 20.27 -24.25
C GLU A 257 29.26 21.08 -23.09
N LEU A 258 28.29 20.51 -22.37
CA LEU A 258 27.70 21.12 -21.17
C LEU A 258 28.64 21.09 -19.96
N GLU A 259 29.41 20.02 -19.78
CA GLU A 259 30.41 19.93 -18.71
C GLU A 259 31.60 20.87 -18.98
N ALA A 260 32.04 20.99 -20.23
CA ALA A 260 33.10 21.92 -20.61
C ALA A 260 32.67 23.40 -20.48
N GLY A 261 31.38 23.70 -20.67
CA GLY A 261 30.80 25.04 -20.50
C GLY A 261 30.77 25.53 -19.05
N ASN A 262 30.55 24.63 -18.09
CA ASN A 262 30.44 24.97 -16.66
C ASN A 262 31.79 25.18 -15.94
N VAL A 263 32.91 24.78 -16.54
CA VAL A 263 34.25 24.95 -15.93
C VAL A 263 34.84 26.36 -16.15
N ILE A 264 34.24 27.19 -17.02
CA ILE A 264 34.81 28.51 -17.37
C ILE A 264 34.16 29.67 -16.57
N GLU A 265 33.02 29.48 -15.90
CA GLU A 265 32.37 30.55 -15.12
C GLU A 265 32.86 30.70 -13.65
N GLU A 266 33.69 29.79 -13.13
CA GLU A 266 34.19 29.86 -11.73
C GLU A 266 35.52 30.64 -11.54
N LEU A 267 35.98 31.41 -12.53
CA LEU A 267 37.22 32.21 -12.40
C LEU A 267 37.02 33.73 -12.46
N ASN A 268 35.91 34.27 -11.95
CA ASN A 268 35.82 35.71 -11.74
C ASN A 268 34.87 36.15 -10.61
N TYR A 269 35.31 36.06 -9.35
CA TYR A 269 34.74 36.87 -8.27
C TYR A 269 35.83 37.43 -7.35
N ASN A 270 36.11 38.73 -7.52
CA ASN A 270 36.79 39.58 -6.54
C ASN A 270 35.73 40.10 -5.53
N PRO A 271 36.09 40.30 -4.24
CA PRO A 271 35.18 40.12 -3.11
C PRO A 271 34.56 41.43 -2.60
N LEU A 272 33.42 41.32 -1.91
CA LEU A 272 32.98 42.32 -0.93
C LEU A 272 32.60 41.65 0.41
N PRO A 273 32.87 42.33 1.54
CA PRO A 273 32.96 41.70 2.85
C PRO A 273 31.60 41.65 3.52
N VAL A 274 31.18 40.45 3.93
CA VAL A 274 30.01 40.26 4.78
C VAL A 274 30.46 39.57 6.07
N LYS A 275 30.20 40.27 7.17
CA LYS A 275 30.48 39.87 8.55
C LYS A 275 29.96 38.47 8.87
N GLU A 276 30.86 37.68 9.45
CA GLU A 276 30.62 36.41 10.12
C GLU A 276 29.58 36.54 11.25
N PRO A 277 28.75 35.50 11.43
CA PRO A 277 28.50 34.91 12.74
C PRO A 277 29.27 33.59 12.85
N ALA A 278 30.09 33.51 13.90
CA ALA A 278 30.89 32.35 14.26
C ALA A 278 30.03 31.09 14.47
N PHE A 279 30.24 30.07 13.64
CA PHE A 279 29.88 28.69 13.90
C PHE A 279 31.17 27.90 14.16
N GLU A 280 31.63 27.95 15.40
CA GLU A 280 32.60 26.99 15.91
C GLU A 280 31.93 26.14 16.99
N LYS A 281 32.16 24.82 16.89
CA LYS A 281 31.94 23.73 17.87
C LYS A 281 30.67 22.89 17.72
N GLU A 282 30.61 22.08 16.66
CA GLU A 282 29.78 20.85 16.66
C GLU A 282 30.54 19.55 16.34
N LYS A 283 31.83 19.60 15.97
CA LYS A 283 32.63 18.37 15.78
C LYS A 283 33.02 17.64 17.06
N SER A 284 32.99 18.28 18.24
CA SER A 284 33.43 17.63 19.49
C SER A 284 32.35 16.81 20.20
N LYS A 285 31.10 16.84 19.75
CA LYS A 285 30.02 16.02 20.33
C LYS A 285 29.90 14.64 19.68
N GLN A 286 30.27 14.54 18.40
CA GLN A 286 30.25 13.27 17.68
C GLN A 286 31.34 12.32 18.22
N ASP A 287 32.57 12.83 18.39
CA ASP A 287 33.69 12.05 18.93
C ASP A 287 33.46 11.62 20.40
N GLN A 288 32.68 12.38 21.18
CA GLN A 288 32.30 11.99 22.54
C GLN A 288 31.22 10.90 22.56
N LEU A 289 30.32 10.90 21.58
CA LEU A 289 29.27 9.88 21.45
C LEU A 289 29.86 8.53 21.01
N ASP A 290 30.84 8.56 20.12
CA ASP A 290 31.51 7.36 19.61
C ASP A 290 32.38 6.71 20.70
N GLN A 291 33.03 7.51 21.56
CA GLN A 291 33.77 7.00 22.73
C GLN A 291 32.85 6.40 23.81
N GLU A 292 31.64 6.93 23.99
CA GLU A 292 30.68 6.39 24.96
C GLU A 292 30.07 5.05 24.48
N LEU A 293 29.89 4.88 23.17
CA LEU A 293 29.46 3.62 22.55
C LEU A 293 30.50 2.51 22.71
N GLU A 294 31.79 2.80 22.46
CA GLU A 294 32.87 1.82 22.59
C GLU A 294 33.04 1.31 24.03
N LEU A 295 32.81 2.20 25.02
CA LEU A 295 32.91 1.85 26.44
C LEU A 295 31.73 0.97 26.91
N LEU A 296 30.54 1.16 26.33
CA LEU A 296 29.37 0.31 26.58
C LEU A 296 29.53 -1.09 25.96
N GLU A 297 30.15 -1.21 24.79
CA GLU A 297 30.45 -2.50 24.16
C GLU A 297 31.48 -3.31 24.96
N GLN A 298 32.52 -2.67 25.51
CA GLN A 298 33.48 -3.34 26.40
C GLN A 298 32.83 -3.84 27.69
N GLN A 299 31.93 -3.07 28.31
CA GLN A 299 31.22 -3.51 29.53
C GLN A 299 30.29 -4.69 29.27
N LEU A 300 29.68 -4.78 28.09
CA LEU A 300 28.87 -5.92 27.68
C LEU A 300 29.72 -7.18 27.42
N ALA A 301 30.93 -7.01 26.88
CA ALA A 301 31.87 -8.10 26.68
C ALA A 301 32.36 -8.70 28.01
N GLU A 302 32.63 -7.86 29.02
CA GLU A 302 33.03 -8.32 30.36
C GLU A 302 31.91 -9.07 31.11
N LEU A 303 30.65 -8.71 30.88
CA LEU A 303 29.50 -9.39 31.49
C LEU A 303 29.19 -10.77 30.90
N ASN A 304 29.77 -11.12 29.74
CA ASN A 304 29.56 -12.41 29.07
C ASN A 304 30.62 -13.48 29.43
N VAL A 305 31.57 -13.19 30.33
CA VAL A 305 32.66 -14.14 30.70
C VAL A 305 32.35 -14.96 31.97
N VAL A 306 31.25 -14.72 32.68
CA VAL A 306 30.90 -15.46 33.93
C VAL A 306 29.70 -16.40 33.73
N GLY A 307 29.66 -17.09 32.59
CA GLY A 307 28.54 -17.95 32.20
C GLY A 307 28.93 -19.35 31.73
N ASP A 308 30.08 -19.86 32.15
CA ASP A 308 30.45 -21.26 31.94
C ASP A 308 30.48 -21.96 33.31
N ASP A 309 29.87 -23.15 33.40
CA ASP A 309 29.94 -24.12 34.51
C ASP A 309 28.73 -24.30 35.48
N SER A 310 27.48 -24.20 35.02
CA SER A 310 26.34 -24.83 35.75
C SER A 310 25.10 -25.18 34.92
N SER A 311 25.24 -26.01 33.88
CA SER A 311 24.07 -26.51 33.13
C SER A 311 24.25 -27.96 32.66
N GLN A 312 24.37 -28.88 33.63
CA GLN A 312 24.09 -30.31 33.44
C GLN A 312 23.22 -30.79 34.61
N GLN A 313 21.92 -30.45 34.63
CA GLN A 313 20.95 -31.19 35.48
C GLN A 313 19.45 -30.96 35.20
N THR A 314 19.06 -30.16 34.20
CA THR A 314 17.64 -29.77 34.01
C THR A 314 16.91 -30.42 32.82
N GLU A 315 17.46 -31.44 32.16
CA GLU A 315 16.80 -32.12 31.04
C GLU A 315 15.98 -33.37 31.42
N ALA A 316 16.02 -33.82 32.69
CA ALA A 316 15.32 -35.05 33.10
C ALA A 316 13.84 -34.86 33.52
N SER A 317 13.34 -33.63 33.65
CA SER A 317 12.02 -33.36 34.26
C SER A 317 10.93 -32.98 33.27
N LEU A 318 11.27 -32.64 32.02
CA LEU A 318 10.31 -32.16 31.02
C LEU A 318 9.69 -33.28 30.15
N ASN A 319 10.23 -34.50 30.20
CA ASN A 319 9.77 -35.61 29.36
C ASN A 319 8.69 -36.50 30.01
N ARG A 320 8.23 -36.19 31.23
CA ARG A 320 7.12 -36.92 31.89
C ARG A 320 5.73 -36.33 31.66
N ASN A 321 5.61 -35.02 31.41
CA ASN A 321 4.28 -34.39 31.26
C ASN A 321 3.65 -34.62 29.87
N ASN A 322 4.44 -34.90 28.83
CA ASN A 322 3.91 -35.11 27.47
C ASN A 322 3.30 -36.52 27.23
N GLN A 323 3.47 -37.47 28.15
CA GLN A 323 2.87 -38.81 28.01
C GLN A 323 1.48 -38.95 28.64
N GLU A 324 1.05 -38.02 29.49
CA GLU A 324 -0.29 -38.07 30.11
C GLU A 324 -1.37 -37.42 29.22
N GLU A 325 -1.07 -36.32 28.52
CA GLU A 325 -2.04 -35.66 27.63
C GLU A 325 -2.42 -36.51 26.40
N SER A 326 -1.50 -37.36 25.92
CA SER A 326 -1.77 -38.26 24.78
C SER A 326 -2.78 -39.38 25.12
N LYS A 327 -2.90 -39.77 26.40
CA LYS A 327 -3.86 -40.81 26.82
C LYS A 327 -5.28 -40.28 26.98
N GLU A 328 -5.46 -39.00 27.32
CA GLU A 328 -6.79 -38.38 27.41
C GLU A 328 -7.44 -38.14 26.04
N GLN A 329 -6.66 -37.78 25.01
CA GLN A 329 -7.21 -37.57 23.66
C GLN A 329 -7.71 -38.88 23.01
N ILE A 330 -7.05 -40.01 23.25
CA ILE A 330 -7.49 -41.31 22.70
C ILE A 330 -8.79 -41.81 23.37
N GLY A 331 -9.05 -41.40 24.61
CA GLY A 331 -10.29 -41.73 25.33
C GLY A 331 -11.53 -40.99 24.80
N LEU A 332 -11.37 -39.76 24.31
CA LEU A 332 -12.47 -38.92 23.82
C LEU A 332 -12.96 -39.34 22.43
N GLU A 333 -12.09 -39.85 21.55
CA GLU A 333 -12.51 -40.32 20.23
C GLU A 333 -13.32 -41.63 20.27
N ARG A 334 -13.02 -42.52 21.22
CA ARG A 334 -13.80 -43.76 21.41
C ARG A 334 -15.22 -43.51 21.95
N ARG A 335 -15.47 -42.37 22.60
CA ARG A 335 -16.84 -42.02 23.05
C ARG A 335 -17.70 -41.43 21.94
N LYS A 336 -17.12 -40.80 20.92
CA LYS A 336 -17.88 -40.25 19.78
C LYS A 336 -18.38 -41.32 18.82
N THR A 337 -17.71 -42.46 18.74
CA THR A 337 -18.07 -43.57 17.84
C THR A 337 -19.21 -44.46 18.36
N LEU A 338 -19.58 -44.37 19.65
CA LEU A 338 -20.68 -45.14 20.24
C LEU A 338 -22.04 -44.43 20.23
N VAL A 339 -22.11 -43.18 19.77
CA VAL A 339 -23.37 -42.39 19.70
C VAL A 339 -24.00 -42.42 18.30
N TYR A 340 -23.35 -43.07 17.33
CA TYR A 340 -23.79 -43.10 15.93
C TYR A 340 -24.02 -44.51 15.36
N ASN A 341 -24.26 -45.51 16.22
CA ASN A 341 -24.75 -46.83 15.81
C ASN A 341 -26.02 -47.22 16.57
#